data_AF-A0A101HFP8-F1
#
_entry.id   AF-A0A101HFP8-F1
#
_cell.length_a   1.000
_cell.length_b   1.000
_cell.length_c   1.000
_cell.angle_alpha   90.00
_cell.angle_beta   90.00
_cell.angle_gamma   90.00
#
_symmetry.space_group_name_H-M   'P 1'
#
loop_
_entity.id
_entity.type
_entity.pdbx_description
1 polymer ?
#
loop_
_entity_poly.entity_id
_entity_poly.type
_entity_poly.pdbx_seq_one_letter_code
_entity_poly.pdbx_strand_id
1 'polypeptide(L)'
;MLWKSLTFLLVLYMNATAQQLPQMRVVDTPRLLRNEMVGSQHRDANNRIAAAIKIISDMDGFTYQSNNGIVEVERSPGVDIVYLQPDERVLDIHQSGYEPLKLILSEYDIKLESRQVWEVKVTGEKKPVPVTILSTPSDAEKILDGKSLGTGETFIIIPGKHELRLRKAGYKELVRTIEVSERQTLFRDLNLQEVVPVMVTIQSTPREADI
;
A
#
# COMPACT_ATOMS: atom_id res chain seq x y z
N MET A 1 -7.01 19.38 71.92
CA MET A 1 -6.45 20.01 70.71
C MET A 1 -6.10 18.88 69.75
N LEU A 2 -6.97 18.61 68.77
CA LEU A 2 -6.97 17.39 67.96
C LEU A 2 -5.94 17.47 66.81
N TRP A 3 -5.03 16.50 66.77
CA TRP A 3 -4.05 16.31 65.70
C TRP A 3 -4.76 15.69 64.49
N LYS A 4 -4.79 16.37 63.34
CA LYS A 4 -5.36 15.81 62.09
C LYS A 4 -4.25 15.20 61.25
N SER A 5 -4.31 13.89 61.09
CA SER A 5 -3.47 13.07 60.19
C SER A 5 -3.74 13.46 58.74
N LEU A 6 -2.69 13.79 57.99
CA LEU A 6 -2.78 14.12 56.56
C LEU A 6 -2.53 12.83 55.75
N THR A 7 -3.59 12.22 55.25
CA THR A 7 -3.51 11.10 54.30
C THR A 7 -3.19 11.65 52.91
N PHE A 8 -2.00 11.31 52.39
CA PHE A 8 -1.63 11.59 51.00
C PHE A 8 -2.24 10.52 50.09
N LEU A 9 -3.27 10.87 49.33
CA LEU A 9 -3.83 10.02 48.28
C LEU A 9 -3.00 10.23 47.00
N LEU A 10 -2.11 9.28 46.70
CA LEU A 10 -1.34 9.26 45.45
C LEU A 10 -2.24 8.73 44.33
N VAL A 11 -2.79 9.63 43.51
CA VAL A 11 -3.52 9.26 42.29
C VAL A 11 -2.50 9.04 41.17
N LEU A 12 -2.24 7.78 40.83
CA LEU A 12 -1.48 7.40 39.64
C LEU A 12 -2.35 7.60 38.39
N TYR A 13 -2.07 8.65 37.62
CA TYR A 13 -2.62 8.82 36.28
C TYR A 13 -1.90 7.89 35.32
N MET A 14 -2.52 6.74 35.01
CA MET A 14 -2.10 5.94 33.86
C MET A 14 -2.66 6.59 32.60
N ASN A 15 -1.80 7.30 31.85
CA ASN A 15 -2.13 7.70 30.49
C ASN A 15 -2.03 6.46 29.61
N ALA A 16 -3.15 5.77 29.38
CA ALA A 16 -3.27 4.83 28.28
C ALA A 16 -3.37 5.65 26.99
N THR A 17 -2.30 5.72 26.20
CA THR A 17 -2.39 6.23 24.83
C THR A 17 -3.24 5.26 24.03
N ALA A 18 -4.50 5.61 23.78
CA ALA A 18 -5.33 4.93 22.80
C ALA A 18 -4.66 5.11 21.43
N GLN A 19 -4.10 4.05 20.88
CA GLN A 19 -3.53 4.08 19.54
C GLN A 19 -4.68 4.21 18.54
N GLN A 20 -4.78 5.37 17.88
CA GLN A 20 -5.76 5.59 16.83
C GLN A 20 -5.53 4.57 15.70
N LEU A 21 -6.59 3.87 15.30
CA LEU A 21 -6.51 2.88 14.23
C LEU A 21 -6.14 3.58 12.91
N PRO A 22 -5.39 2.92 12.01
CA PRO A 22 -5.15 3.45 10.68
C PRO A 22 -6.47 3.61 9.92
N GLN A 23 -6.54 4.64 9.08
CA GLN A 23 -7.73 4.92 8.28
C GLN A 23 -7.61 4.34 6.88
N MET A 24 -8.72 3.87 6.31
CA MET A 24 -8.78 3.63 4.86
C MET A 24 -9.15 4.92 4.14
N ARG A 25 -8.80 5.03 2.86
CA ARG A 25 -9.16 6.17 2.02
C ARG A 25 -9.44 5.75 0.58
N VAL A 26 -10.25 6.54 -0.10
CA VAL A 26 -10.38 6.49 -1.55
C VAL A 26 -9.14 7.13 -2.18
N VAL A 27 -8.62 6.51 -3.24
CA VAL A 27 -7.52 7.07 -4.05
C VAL A 27 -7.99 7.27 -5.48
N ASP A 28 -7.44 8.30 -6.13
CA ASP A 28 -7.91 8.81 -7.42
C ASP A 28 -9.39 9.25 -7.40
N THR A 29 -9.82 9.90 -8.48
CA THR A 29 -11.25 10.20 -8.69
C THR A 29 -11.98 8.94 -9.16
N PRO A 30 -13.10 8.54 -8.52
CA PRO A 30 -13.95 7.45 -8.99
C PRO A 30 -14.43 7.62 -10.42
N ARG A 31 -14.69 6.51 -11.12
CA ARG A 31 -14.99 6.51 -12.56
C ARG A 31 -16.17 5.63 -12.89
N LEU A 32 -17.10 6.16 -13.68
CA LEU A 32 -18.14 5.35 -14.31
C LEU A 32 -17.54 4.49 -15.42
N LEU A 33 -17.65 3.17 -15.30
CA LEU A 33 -17.19 2.23 -16.31
C LEU A 33 -18.25 2.09 -17.41
N ARG A 34 -18.02 2.74 -18.56
CA ARG A 34 -19.00 2.75 -19.67
C ARG A 34 -19.08 1.43 -20.44
N ASN A 35 -18.05 0.58 -20.33
CA ASN A 35 -17.95 -0.71 -21.02
C ASN A 35 -18.29 -1.90 -20.12
N GLU A 36 -18.59 -1.67 -18.84
CA GLU A 36 -19.03 -2.68 -17.89
C GLU A 36 -20.45 -2.34 -17.45
N MET A 37 -21.31 -3.36 -17.32
CA MET A 37 -22.67 -3.17 -16.86
C MET A 37 -23.13 -4.34 -16.00
N VAL A 38 -24.00 -4.06 -15.04
CA VAL A 38 -24.64 -5.09 -14.22
C VAL A 38 -25.63 -5.89 -15.07
N GLY A 39 -25.48 -7.21 -15.08
CA GLY A 39 -26.38 -8.12 -15.76
C GLY A 39 -27.77 -8.20 -15.12
N SER A 40 -28.78 -8.65 -15.87
CA SER A 40 -30.18 -8.68 -15.42
C SER A 40 -30.47 -9.67 -14.29
N GLN A 41 -29.51 -10.52 -13.92
CA GLN A 41 -29.59 -11.47 -12.82
C GLN A 41 -29.46 -10.80 -11.45
N HIS A 42 -28.75 -9.67 -11.33
CA HIS A 42 -28.59 -8.96 -10.05
C HIS A 42 -29.71 -7.93 -9.93
N ARG A 43 -30.74 -8.28 -9.15
CA ARG A 43 -31.93 -7.44 -8.94
C ARG A 43 -32.09 -7.10 -7.47
N ASP A 44 -32.49 -5.87 -7.20
CA ASP A 44 -32.83 -5.43 -5.85
C ASP A 44 -34.20 -5.94 -5.40
N ALA A 45 -34.55 -5.69 -4.13
CA ALA A 45 -35.85 -6.05 -3.56
C ALA A 45 -37.05 -5.39 -4.28
N ASN A 46 -36.81 -4.34 -5.06
CA ASN A 46 -37.80 -3.63 -5.86
C ASN A 46 -37.85 -4.13 -7.32
N ASN A 47 -37.20 -5.25 -7.63
CA ASN A 47 -37.10 -5.85 -8.95
C ASN A 47 -36.42 -4.96 -10.00
N ARG A 48 -35.67 -3.92 -9.59
CA ARG A 48 -34.83 -3.12 -10.48
C ARG A 48 -33.50 -3.83 -10.69
N ILE A 49 -32.86 -3.64 -11.84
CA ILE A 49 -31.49 -4.12 -12.02
C ILE A 49 -30.58 -3.25 -11.14
N ALA A 50 -29.72 -3.90 -10.36
CA ALA A 50 -28.81 -3.25 -9.45
C ALA A 50 -27.84 -2.31 -10.19
N ALA A 51 -27.26 -1.38 -9.43
CA ALA A 51 -26.00 -0.74 -9.79
C ALA A 51 -24.86 -1.49 -9.08
N ALA A 52 -23.61 -1.21 -9.44
CA ALA A 52 -22.46 -1.79 -8.74
C ALA A 52 -21.36 -0.77 -8.47
N ILE A 53 -20.65 -1.00 -7.36
CA ILE A 53 -19.37 -0.36 -7.07
C ILE A 53 -18.30 -1.45 -7.15
N LYS A 54 -17.38 -1.30 -8.10
CA LYS A 54 -16.18 -2.11 -8.26
C LYS A 54 -15.07 -1.50 -7.42
N ILE A 55 -14.82 -2.10 -6.26
CA ILE A 55 -13.74 -1.74 -5.35
C ILE A 55 -12.44 -2.37 -5.85
N ILE A 56 -11.44 -1.55 -6.16
CA ILE A 56 -10.08 -1.99 -6.46
C ILE A 56 -9.18 -1.64 -5.29
N SER A 57 -8.38 -2.59 -4.81
CA SER A 57 -7.60 -2.40 -3.59
C SER A 57 -6.31 -3.22 -3.57
N ASP A 58 -5.34 -2.78 -2.79
CA ASP A 58 -4.15 -3.55 -2.41
C ASP A 58 -4.33 -4.35 -1.11
N MET A 59 -5.55 -4.34 -0.58
CA MET A 59 -6.01 -5.09 0.59
C MET A 59 -7.18 -6.00 0.21
N ASP A 60 -7.31 -7.14 0.88
CA ASP A 60 -8.39 -8.11 0.72
C ASP A 60 -9.19 -8.30 2.02
N GLY A 61 -10.36 -8.93 1.93
CA GLY A 61 -11.15 -9.33 3.10
C GLY A 61 -12.12 -8.27 3.61
N PHE A 62 -12.50 -7.32 2.74
CA PHE A 62 -13.48 -6.31 3.09
C PHE A 62 -14.85 -6.90 3.39
N THR A 63 -15.54 -6.23 4.30
CA THR A 63 -16.98 -6.40 4.49
C THR A 63 -17.69 -5.07 4.27
N TYR A 64 -18.97 -5.17 3.90
CA TYR A 64 -19.73 -4.04 3.40
C TYR A 64 -21.06 -3.93 4.11
N GLN A 65 -21.49 -2.70 4.37
CA GLN A 65 -22.85 -2.38 4.83
C GLN A 65 -23.40 -1.22 3.99
N SER A 66 -24.69 -1.27 3.70
CA SER A 66 -25.41 -0.25 2.93
C SER A 66 -26.76 0.00 3.58
N ASN A 67 -27.35 1.18 3.38
CA ASN A 67 -28.64 1.52 3.98
C ASN A 67 -29.80 0.71 3.39
N ASN A 68 -29.76 0.49 2.07
CA ASN A 68 -30.84 -0.16 1.32
C ASN A 68 -30.63 -1.69 1.16
N GLY A 69 -29.64 -2.25 1.86
CA GLY A 69 -29.22 -3.64 1.71
C GLY A 69 -28.37 -3.91 0.46
N ILE A 70 -27.47 -4.89 0.60
CA ILE A 70 -26.57 -5.32 -0.46
C ILE A 70 -27.23 -6.49 -1.21
N VAL A 71 -27.28 -6.40 -2.54
CA VAL A 71 -27.84 -7.46 -3.39
C VAL A 71 -26.91 -8.67 -3.39
N GLU A 72 -25.63 -8.44 -3.65
CA GLU A 72 -24.60 -9.46 -3.74
C GLU A 72 -23.21 -8.81 -3.64
N VAL A 73 -22.20 -9.59 -3.25
CA VAL A 73 -20.79 -9.19 -3.34
C VAL A 73 -20.02 -10.30 -4.06
N GLU A 74 -19.53 -10.01 -5.26
CA GLU A 74 -18.57 -10.86 -5.95
C GLU A 74 -17.16 -10.47 -5.51
N ARG A 75 -16.36 -11.46 -5.10
CA ARG A 75 -15.02 -11.23 -4.54
C ARG A 75 -13.95 -11.89 -5.39
N SER A 76 -12.88 -11.17 -5.65
CA SER A 76 -11.66 -11.63 -6.32
C SER A 76 -10.45 -10.96 -5.64
N PRO A 77 -9.24 -11.57 -5.68
CA PRO A 77 -8.06 -10.93 -5.12
C PRO A 77 -7.85 -9.51 -5.65
N GLY A 78 -7.84 -8.52 -4.76
CA GLY A 78 -7.72 -7.09 -5.05
C GLY A 78 -8.94 -6.42 -5.69
N VAL A 79 -10.04 -7.15 -5.91
CA VAL A 79 -11.25 -6.64 -6.58
C VAL A 79 -12.52 -7.22 -5.97
N ASP A 80 -13.37 -6.33 -5.42
CA ASP A 80 -14.73 -6.69 -4.99
C ASP A 80 -15.76 -5.91 -5.82
N ILE A 81 -16.81 -6.58 -6.29
CA ILE A 81 -17.96 -5.93 -6.96
C ILE A 81 -19.14 -6.00 -6.00
N VAL A 82 -19.54 -4.84 -5.49
CA VAL A 82 -20.65 -4.69 -4.55
C VAL A 82 -21.89 -4.25 -5.32
N TYR A 83 -22.89 -5.13 -5.42
CA TYR A 83 -24.15 -4.84 -6.08
C TYR A 83 -25.13 -4.16 -5.12
N LEU A 84 -25.59 -2.98 -5.50
CA LEU A 84 -26.36 -2.06 -4.66
C LEU A 84 -27.65 -1.62 -5.35
N GLN A 85 -28.60 -1.13 -4.56
CA GLN A 85 -29.77 -0.45 -5.12
C GLN A 85 -29.33 0.83 -5.86
N PRO A 86 -29.96 1.18 -7.01
CA PRO A 86 -29.62 2.37 -7.77
C PRO A 86 -29.76 3.71 -7.02
N ASP A 87 -30.48 3.73 -5.90
CA ASP A 87 -30.69 4.90 -5.04
C ASP A 87 -29.87 4.87 -3.75
N GLU A 88 -28.96 3.91 -3.59
CA GLU A 88 -28.02 3.90 -2.46
C GLU A 88 -27.13 5.15 -2.50
N ARG A 89 -26.81 5.67 -1.32
CA ARG A 89 -26.07 6.92 -1.14
C ARG A 89 -24.81 6.74 -0.31
N VAL A 90 -24.77 5.70 0.51
CA VAL A 90 -23.66 5.44 1.43
C VAL A 90 -23.30 3.96 1.39
N LEU A 91 -22.01 3.69 1.27
CA LEU A 91 -21.44 2.36 1.45
C LEU A 91 -20.42 2.42 2.60
N ASP A 92 -20.68 1.68 3.67
CA ASP A 92 -19.71 1.50 4.75
C ASP A 92 -18.81 0.30 4.41
N ILE A 93 -17.50 0.56 4.33
CA ILE A 93 -16.47 -0.44 4.01
C ILE A 93 -15.67 -0.73 5.28
N HIS A 94 -15.62 -2.00 5.66
CA HIS A 94 -14.95 -2.47 6.87
C HIS A 94 -13.76 -3.34 6.54
N GLN A 95 -12.68 -3.17 7.31
CA GLN A 95 -11.49 -3.99 7.21
C GLN A 95 -10.88 -4.23 8.59
N SER A 96 -10.40 -5.43 8.85
CA SER A 96 -9.80 -5.79 10.14
C SER A 96 -8.60 -4.88 10.45
N GLY A 97 -8.62 -4.24 11.62
CA GLY A 97 -7.54 -3.36 12.08
C GLY A 97 -7.59 -1.93 11.55
N TYR A 98 -8.64 -1.53 10.83
CA TYR A 98 -8.82 -0.17 10.31
C TYR A 98 -10.09 0.48 10.86
N GLU A 99 -10.10 1.81 10.91
CA GLU A 99 -11.35 2.55 11.04
C GLU A 99 -12.23 2.30 9.79
N PRO A 100 -13.54 2.02 9.96
CA PRO A 100 -14.43 1.84 8.82
C PRO A 100 -14.45 3.08 7.91
N LEU A 101 -14.40 2.85 6.60
CA LEU A 101 -14.51 3.91 5.59
C LEU A 101 -15.97 4.08 5.20
N LYS A 102 -16.55 5.22 5.60
CA LYS A 102 -17.88 5.64 5.17
C LYS A 102 -17.79 6.33 3.81
N LEU A 103 -18.16 5.64 2.75
CA LEU A 103 -18.18 6.18 1.39
C LEU A 103 -19.51 6.87 1.12
N ILE A 104 -19.57 8.19 1.30
CA ILE A 104 -20.73 9.01 0.91
C ILE A 104 -20.60 9.29 -0.60
N LEU A 105 -21.40 8.61 -1.42
CA LEU A 105 -21.22 8.58 -2.87
C LEU A 105 -21.24 9.98 -3.51
N SER A 106 -22.11 10.87 -3.02
CA SER A 106 -22.20 12.24 -3.53
C SER A 106 -20.98 13.11 -3.26
N GLU A 107 -20.13 12.77 -2.27
CA GLU A 107 -18.87 13.49 -2.02
C GLU A 107 -17.82 13.22 -3.11
N TYR A 108 -18.04 12.16 -3.89
CA TYR A 108 -17.18 11.75 -5.00
C TYR A 108 -17.86 11.90 -6.37
N ASP A 109 -18.95 12.68 -6.44
CA ASP A 109 -19.80 12.84 -7.63
C ASP A 109 -20.36 11.51 -8.19
N ILE A 110 -20.41 10.47 -7.36
CA ILE A 110 -21.00 9.19 -7.73
C ILE A 110 -22.51 9.30 -7.56
N LYS A 111 -23.22 9.07 -8.67
CA LYS A 111 -24.65 8.83 -8.67
C LYS A 111 -24.88 7.47 -9.29
N LEU A 112 -25.41 6.54 -8.50
CA LEU A 112 -25.77 5.23 -9.00
C LEU A 112 -27.02 5.34 -9.89
N GLU A 113 -27.00 4.59 -10.98
CA GLU A 113 -28.17 4.34 -11.82
C GLU A 113 -28.19 2.86 -12.19
N SER A 114 -29.38 2.35 -12.50
CA SER A 114 -29.56 0.95 -12.85
C SER A 114 -28.60 0.52 -13.96
N ARG A 115 -27.97 -0.65 -13.79
CA ARG A 115 -26.95 -1.25 -14.67
C ARG A 115 -25.55 -0.62 -14.62
N GLN A 116 -25.37 0.55 -14.02
CA GLN A 116 -24.06 1.20 -14.01
C GLN A 116 -23.08 0.49 -13.07
N VAL A 117 -21.79 0.52 -13.44
CA VAL A 117 -20.68 0.08 -12.59
C VAL A 117 -19.74 1.28 -12.38
N TRP A 118 -19.49 1.62 -11.12
CA TRP A 118 -18.52 2.64 -10.74
C TRP A 118 -17.26 2.00 -10.19
N GLU A 119 -16.09 2.37 -10.71
CA GLU A 119 -14.80 2.01 -10.14
C GLU A 119 -14.42 2.98 -9.03
N VAL A 120 -14.11 2.42 -7.85
CA VAL A 120 -13.59 3.15 -6.70
C VAL A 120 -12.35 2.43 -6.21
N LYS A 121 -11.23 3.14 -6.10
CA LYS A 121 -10.00 2.56 -5.58
C LYS A 121 -9.87 2.90 -4.10
N VAL A 122 -9.58 1.90 -3.28
CA VAL A 122 -9.44 2.04 -1.83
C VAL A 122 -8.08 1.51 -1.39
N THR A 123 -7.46 2.19 -0.42
CA THR A 123 -6.21 1.75 0.21
C THR A 123 -6.27 2.04 1.70
N GLY A 124 -5.49 1.29 2.49
CA GLY A 124 -5.17 1.65 3.87
C GLY A 124 -4.18 2.81 3.94
N GLU A 125 -4.26 3.61 5.00
CA GLU A 125 -3.22 4.56 5.38
C GLU A 125 -1.92 3.79 5.64
N LYS A 126 -0.88 4.13 4.87
CA LYS A 126 0.44 3.52 5.02
C LYS A 126 1.33 4.48 5.79
N LYS A 127 1.51 4.22 7.08
CA LYS A 127 2.46 4.97 7.90
C LYS A 127 3.87 4.51 7.57
N PRO A 128 4.85 5.43 7.39
CA PRO A 128 6.23 5.03 7.18
C PRO A 128 6.74 4.18 8.34
N VAL A 129 7.44 3.09 8.02
CA VAL A 129 8.02 2.16 8.99
C VAL A 129 9.55 2.17 8.89
N PRO A 130 10.27 1.93 10.00
CA PRO A 130 11.71 1.69 9.94
C PRO A 130 11.98 0.35 9.25
N VAL A 131 12.82 0.38 8.21
CA VAL A 131 13.22 -0.77 7.41
C VAL A 131 14.73 -0.89 7.42
N THR A 132 15.24 -2.08 7.70
CA THR A 132 16.67 -2.41 7.67
C THR A 132 17.01 -3.17 6.40
N ILE A 133 17.99 -2.66 5.64
CA ILE A 133 18.50 -3.20 4.37
C ILE A 133 19.99 -3.48 4.53
N LEU A 134 20.35 -4.76 4.64
CA LEU A 134 21.72 -5.23 4.81
C LEU A 134 22.28 -5.77 3.49
N SER A 135 23.40 -5.20 3.05
CA SER A 135 24.10 -5.60 1.83
C SER A 135 25.53 -6.02 2.10
N THR A 136 26.08 -6.83 1.19
CA THR A 136 27.53 -7.12 1.15
C THR A 136 28.08 -6.64 -0.18
N PRO A 137 29.01 -5.68 -0.20
CA PRO A 137 29.55 -4.95 0.96
C PRO A 137 28.52 -3.99 1.60
N SER A 138 28.73 -3.67 2.88
CA SER A 138 27.77 -2.88 3.68
C SER A 138 27.67 -1.41 3.26
N ASP A 139 28.73 -0.88 2.66
CA ASP A 139 28.82 0.50 2.18
C ASP A 139 28.32 0.70 0.74
N ALA A 140 27.66 -0.29 0.14
CA ALA A 140 26.95 -0.09 -1.12
C ALA A 140 25.86 0.98 -0.95
N GLU A 141 25.65 1.81 -1.96
CA GLU A 141 24.58 2.81 -2.01
C GLU A 141 23.24 2.12 -2.26
N LYS A 142 22.22 2.49 -1.47
CA LYS A 142 20.85 2.01 -1.57
C LYS A 142 20.04 3.06 -2.33
N ILE A 143 19.40 2.65 -3.42
CA ILE A 143 18.53 3.49 -4.24
C ILE A 143 17.16 2.82 -4.26
N LEU A 144 16.12 3.53 -3.83
CA LEU A 144 14.75 3.03 -3.75
C LEU A 144 13.85 3.83 -4.69
N ASP A 145 13.20 3.18 -5.64
CA ASP A 145 12.35 3.80 -6.67
C ASP A 145 13.04 4.97 -7.38
N GLY A 146 14.33 4.82 -7.68
CA GLY A 146 15.17 5.83 -8.32
C GLY A 146 15.70 6.94 -7.38
N LYS A 147 15.30 6.97 -6.11
CA LYS A 147 15.79 7.92 -5.11
C LYS A 147 16.93 7.33 -4.27
N SER A 148 18.08 8.01 -4.23
CA SER A 148 19.20 7.60 -3.36
C SER A 148 18.82 7.79 -1.89
N LEU A 149 19.01 6.73 -1.09
CA LEU A 149 18.88 6.73 0.36
C LEU A 149 20.24 6.87 1.06
N GLY A 150 21.35 6.74 0.31
CA GLY A 150 22.71 6.69 0.84
C GLY A 150 23.18 5.28 1.18
N THR A 151 24.20 5.16 2.02
CA THR A 151 24.89 3.88 2.32
C THR A 151 24.48 3.28 3.66
N GLY A 152 23.57 3.92 4.40
CA GLY A 152 23.07 3.42 5.68
C GLY A 152 22.35 2.06 5.59
N GLU A 153 21.95 1.54 6.74
CA GLU A 153 21.23 0.27 6.84
C GLU A 153 19.76 0.46 7.15
N THR A 154 19.39 1.48 7.95
CA THR A 154 18.01 1.70 8.39
C THR A 154 17.41 2.96 7.77
N PHE A 155 16.21 2.83 7.21
CA PHE A 155 15.50 3.89 6.50
C PHE A 155 14.02 3.94 6.89
N ILE A 156 13.40 5.11 6.79
CA ILE A 156 11.96 5.27 6.99
C ILE A 156 11.27 5.14 5.63
N ILE A 157 10.55 4.04 5.42
CA ILE A 157 9.95 3.67 4.12
C ILE A 157 8.46 3.45 4.28
N ILE A 158 7.65 3.99 3.36
CA ILE A 158 6.22 3.73 3.31
C ILE A 158 6.00 2.28 2.84
N PRO A 159 5.22 1.45 3.54
CA PRO A 159 4.88 0.11 3.07
C PRO A 159 4.41 0.07 1.61
N GLY A 160 4.81 -0.97 0.88
CA GLY A 160 4.54 -1.10 -0.55
C GLY A 160 5.60 -1.91 -1.29
N LYS A 161 5.38 -2.10 -2.58
CA LYS A 161 6.37 -2.69 -3.48
C LYS A 161 7.31 -1.60 -3.97
N HIS A 162 8.61 -1.86 -3.87
CA HIS A 162 9.66 -0.92 -4.27
C HIS A 162 10.70 -1.61 -5.14
N GLU A 163 11.28 -0.88 -6.09
CA GLU A 163 12.52 -1.27 -6.75
C GLU A 163 13.70 -0.82 -5.89
N LEU A 164 14.38 -1.78 -5.26
CA LEU A 164 15.64 -1.56 -4.58
C LEU A 164 16.81 -1.84 -5.53
N ARG A 165 17.71 -0.87 -5.64
CA ARG A 165 18.93 -0.94 -6.42
C ARG A 165 20.12 -0.69 -5.52
N LEU A 166 21.11 -1.59 -5.56
CA LEU A 166 22.37 -1.45 -4.85
C LEU A 166 23.52 -1.17 -5.80
N ARG A 167 24.27 -0.11 -5.52
CA ARG A 167 25.37 0.36 -6.36
C ARG A 167 26.65 0.53 -5.57
N LYS A 168 27.77 0.05 -6.12
CA LYS A 168 29.11 0.32 -5.62
C LYS A 168 30.14 0.24 -6.75
N ALA A 169 31.13 1.13 -6.74
CA ALA A 169 32.23 1.10 -7.70
C ALA A 169 33.01 -0.22 -7.62
N GLY A 170 33.32 -0.83 -8.76
CA GLY A 170 33.97 -2.14 -8.84
C GLY A 170 33.02 -3.33 -8.66
N TYR A 171 31.70 -3.09 -8.51
CA TYR A 171 30.70 -4.13 -8.37
C TYR A 171 29.61 -3.99 -9.44
N LYS A 172 29.00 -5.13 -9.82
CA LYS A 172 27.80 -5.16 -10.64
C LYS A 172 26.61 -4.69 -9.82
N GLU A 173 25.82 -3.80 -10.41
CA GLU A 173 24.57 -3.32 -9.80
C GLU A 173 23.61 -4.48 -9.55
N LEU A 174 23.01 -4.50 -8.36
CA LEU A 174 21.97 -5.47 -8.00
C LEU A 174 20.63 -4.75 -7.97
N VAL A 175 19.66 -5.25 -8.72
CA VAL A 175 18.27 -4.74 -8.74
C VAL A 175 17.34 -5.82 -8.21
N ARG A 176 16.48 -5.46 -7.25
CA ARG A 176 15.51 -6.34 -6.60
C ARG A 176 14.21 -5.60 -6.33
N THR A 177 13.08 -6.26 -6.61
CA THR A 177 11.79 -5.81 -6.07
C THR A 177 11.65 -6.31 -4.64
N ILE A 178 11.41 -5.39 -3.71
CA ILE A 178 11.13 -5.69 -2.31
C ILE A 178 9.69 -5.30 -1.97
N GLU A 179 9.07 -6.03 -1.04
CA GLU A 179 7.74 -5.73 -0.53
C GLU A 179 7.85 -5.36 0.94
N VAL A 180 7.72 -4.06 1.25
CA VAL A 180 7.80 -3.54 2.60
C VAL A 180 6.41 -3.60 3.24
N SER A 181 6.33 -4.18 4.43
CA SER A 181 5.13 -4.16 5.27
C SER A 181 5.50 -4.04 6.74
N GLU A 182 4.54 -3.81 7.62
CA GLU A 182 4.78 -3.79 9.07
C GLU A 182 5.39 -5.12 9.59
N ARG A 183 5.17 -6.23 8.87
CA ARG A 183 5.70 -7.55 9.21
C ARG A 183 6.99 -7.90 8.45
N GLN A 184 7.31 -7.14 7.40
CA GLN A 184 8.47 -7.38 6.54
C GLN A 184 9.29 -6.09 6.42
N THR A 185 10.12 -5.86 7.43
CA THR A 185 10.97 -4.67 7.57
C THR A 185 12.46 -4.97 7.53
N LEU A 186 12.87 -6.24 7.40
CA LEU A 186 14.27 -6.65 7.32
C LEU A 186 14.56 -7.33 5.98
N PHE A 187 15.49 -6.74 5.22
CA PHE A 187 15.98 -7.28 3.95
C PHE A 187 17.48 -7.58 4.08
N ARG A 188 17.84 -8.84 3.82
CA ARG A 188 19.21 -9.38 3.90
C ARG A 188 19.52 -10.19 2.64
N ASP A 189 20.70 -10.79 2.60
CA ASP A 189 21.19 -11.61 1.47
C ASP A 189 21.36 -10.81 0.15
N LEU A 190 21.62 -9.50 0.28
CA LEU A 190 21.85 -8.60 -0.84
C LEU A 190 23.35 -8.48 -1.16
N ASN A 191 23.89 -9.49 -1.81
CA ASN A 191 25.32 -9.59 -2.11
C ASN A 191 25.62 -9.09 -3.54
N LEU A 192 26.45 -8.06 -3.66
CA LEU A 192 26.93 -7.58 -4.95
C LEU A 192 28.09 -8.46 -5.45
N GLN A 193 28.19 -8.60 -6.77
CA GLN A 193 29.27 -9.34 -7.40
C GLN A 193 30.36 -8.37 -7.88
N GLU A 194 31.61 -8.61 -7.49
CA GLU A 194 32.75 -7.83 -7.97
C GLU A 194 32.91 -7.98 -9.49
N VAL A 195 33.20 -6.86 -10.14
CA VAL A 195 33.60 -6.84 -11.54
C VAL A 195 35.11 -7.03 -11.56
N VAL A 196 35.56 -8.21 -11.97
CA VAL A 196 36.97 -8.48 -12.17
C VAL A 196 37.41 -7.81 -13.48
N PRO A 197 38.28 -6.77 -13.45
CA PRO A 197 38.78 -6.18 -14.68
C PRO A 197 39.70 -7.17 -15.39
N VAL A 198 39.37 -7.51 -16.64
CA VAL A 198 40.27 -8.28 -17.50
C VAL A 198 41.34 -7.32 -18.01
N MET A 199 42.59 -7.53 -17.59
CA MET A 199 43.71 -6.79 -18.16
C MET A 199 43.93 -7.25 -19.60
N VAL A 200 43.77 -6.34 -20.56
CA VAL A 200 44.14 -6.58 -21.95
C VAL A 200 45.57 -6.09 -22.15
N THR A 201 46.51 -7.00 -22.38
CA THR A 201 47.86 -6.63 -22.78
C THR A 201 47.87 -6.38 -24.29
N ILE A 202 47.96 -5.12 -24.70
CA ILE A 202 48.24 -4.76 -26.10
C ILE A 202 49.75 -4.80 -26.28
N GLN A 203 50.26 -5.89 -26.83
CA GLN A 203 51.62 -5.94 -27.34
C GLN A 203 51.59 -5.46 -28.80
N SER A 204 52.01 -4.21 -29.03
CA SER A 204 52.38 -3.78 -30.38
C SER A 204 53.86 -4.05 -30.57
N THR A 205 54.22 -4.75 -31.65
CA THR A 205 55.60 -4.85 -32.12
C THR A 205 55.72 -4.03 -33.39
N PRO A 206 56.36 -2.86 -33.37
CA PRO A 206 56.71 -2.19 -34.61
C PRO A 206 57.91 -2.94 -35.22
N ARG A 207 57.68 -3.69 -36.28
CA ARG A 207 58.73 -3.98 -37.27
C ARG A 207 58.54 -2.99 -38.41
N GLU A 208 59.53 -2.10 -38.55
CA GLU A 208 59.83 -1.33 -39.77
C GLU A 208 58.98 -0.07 -40.04
N ALA A 209 59.15 0.96 -39.21
CA ALA A 209 59.05 2.34 -39.71
C ALA A 209 60.43 2.72 -40.26
N ASP A 210 60.62 2.54 -41.57
CA ASP A 210 61.75 3.12 -42.31
C ASP A 210 61.32 4.50 -42.85
N ILE A 211 62.22 5.48 -42.74
CA ILE A 211 62.00 6.92 -43.02
C ILE A 211 62.17 7.21 -44.51
#